data_AF-A0A2G8JJC1-F1
#
_entry.id   AF-A0A2G8JJC1-F1
#
_cell.length_a   1.000
_cell.length_b   1.000
_cell.length_c   1.000
_cell.angle_alpha   90.00
_cell.angle_beta   90.00
_cell.angle_gamma   90.00
#
_symmetry.space_group_name_H-M   'P 1'
#
loop_
_entity.id
_entity.type
_entity.pdbx_description
1 polymer ?
#
loop_
_entity_poly.entity_id
_entity_poly.type
_entity_poly.pdbx_seq_one_letter_code
_entity_poly.pdbx_strand_id
1 'polypeptide(L)'
;MAAADEPPCLYWNCEQVADWIESLGLPQYRECFTTNLVDGRKLILADGSHLPQLGITDFEHIKFISGSVRELLGIEDPKWNRTIAIPHREPMGMFLERKSITGQRANELTFEKYQKEVRRNEIEKEKNVKKVTYVKCKGDLVY
;
A
#
# COMPACT_ATOMS: atom_id res chain seq x y z
N MET A 1 0.36 -20.91 -1.24
CA MET A 1 -0.89 -20.64 -1.98
C MET A 1 -1.25 -19.19 -1.72
N ALA A 2 -1.11 -18.33 -2.73
CA ALA A 2 -1.53 -16.93 -2.64
C ALA A 2 -3.05 -16.88 -2.46
N ALA A 3 -3.53 -16.04 -1.55
CA ALA A 3 -4.96 -15.72 -1.48
C ALA A 3 -5.36 -15.03 -2.80
N ALA A 4 -6.53 -15.35 -3.35
CA ALA A 4 -6.92 -15.03 -4.72
C ALA A 4 -6.98 -13.52 -5.08
N ASP A 5 -6.88 -12.63 -4.09
CA ASP A 5 -6.96 -11.17 -4.27
C ASP A 5 -5.65 -10.43 -3.95
N GLU A 6 -4.56 -11.15 -3.63
CA GLU A 6 -3.29 -10.52 -3.25
C GLU A 6 -2.28 -10.54 -4.41
N PRO A 7 -1.58 -9.43 -4.67
CA PRO A 7 -0.59 -9.40 -5.73
C PRO A 7 0.52 -10.41 -5.44
N PRO A 8 0.88 -11.27 -6.41
CA PRO A 8 1.80 -12.38 -6.21
C PRO A 8 3.22 -11.90 -5.84
N CYS A 9 3.54 -10.66 -6.18
CA CYS A 9 4.81 -10.03 -5.86
C CYS A 9 5.12 -9.95 -4.38
N LEU A 10 4.10 -9.98 -3.50
CA LEU A 10 4.29 -9.89 -2.05
C LEU A 10 5.07 -11.08 -1.47
N TYR A 11 5.12 -12.17 -2.23
CA TYR A 11 5.80 -13.41 -1.86
C TYR A 11 7.13 -13.58 -2.58
N TRP A 12 7.57 -12.59 -3.35
CA TRP A 12 8.85 -12.64 -4.04
C TRP A 12 10.00 -12.52 -3.05
N ASN A 13 11.02 -13.34 -3.27
CA ASN A 13 12.32 -13.19 -2.63
C ASN A 13 13.14 -12.08 -3.32
N CYS A 14 14.25 -11.69 -2.71
CA CYS A 14 15.15 -10.67 -3.26
C CYS A 14 15.67 -11.01 -4.67
N GLU A 15 15.92 -12.28 -4.98
CA GLU A 15 16.37 -12.72 -6.32
C GLU A 15 15.29 -12.53 -7.38
N GLN A 16 14.05 -12.92 -7.09
CA GLN A 16 12.90 -12.74 -7.99
C GLN A 16 12.61 -11.26 -8.24
N VAL A 17 12.79 -10.41 -7.23
CA VAL A 17 12.69 -8.95 -7.40
C VAL A 17 13.80 -8.43 -8.31
N ALA A 18 15.04 -8.91 -8.13
CA ALA A 18 16.17 -8.57 -8.99
C ALA A 18 15.97 -9.01 -10.45
N ASP A 19 15.49 -10.24 -10.67
CA ASP A 19 15.21 -10.77 -12.01
C ASP A 19 14.02 -10.02 -12.66
N TRP A 20 13.05 -9.57 -11.88
CA TRP A 20 11.98 -8.70 -12.37
C TRP A 20 12.52 -7.36 -12.86
N ILE A 21 13.42 -6.71 -12.11
CA ILE A 21 14.06 -5.45 -12.53
C ILE A 21 14.88 -5.64 -13.81
N GLU A 22 15.55 -6.78 -13.97
CA GLU A 22 16.26 -7.14 -15.19
C GLU A 22 15.28 -7.32 -16.38
N SER A 23 14.13 -7.94 -16.14
CA SER A 23 13.06 -8.10 -17.16
C SER A 23 12.44 -6.77 -17.61
N LEU A 24 12.51 -5.72 -16.77
CA LEU A 24 12.12 -4.35 -17.13
C LEU A 24 13.12 -3.64 -18.04
N GLY A 25 14.25 -4.28 -18.38
CA GLY A 25 15.32 -3.70 -19.19
C GLY A 25 16.30 -2.85 -18.39
N LEU A 26 16.36 -3.05 -17.06
CA LEU A 26 17.23 -2.31 -16.15
C LEU A 26 18.22 -3.22 -15.39
N PRO A 27 19.04 -4.05 -16.09
CA PRO A 27 19.97 -4.98 -15.45
C PRO A 27 20.97 -4.29 -14.52
N GLN A 28 21.32 -3.02 -14.79
CA GLN A 28 22.25 -2.24 -13.97
C GLN A 28 21.79 -2.04 -12.53
N TYR A 29 20.49 -2.11 -12.24
CA TYR A 29 19.98 -1.95 -10.89
C TYR A 29 19.82 -3.28 -10.15
N ARG A 30 20.02 -4.42 -10.81
CA ARG A 30 19.89 -5.75 -10.21
C ARG A 30 20.67 -5.89 -8.91
N GLU A 31 21.96 -5.51 -8.94
CA GLU A 31 22.84 -5.57 -7.76
C GLU A 31 22.38 -4.63 -6.63
N CYS A 32 21.80 -3.47 -6.97
CA CYS A 32 21.25 -2.53 -5.99
C CYS A 32 20.11 -3.16 -5.20
N PHE A 33 19.21 -3.90 -5.86
CA PHE A 33 18.09 -4.57 -5.19
C PHE A 33 18.54 -5.78 -4.36
N THR A 34 19.49 -6.58 -4.88
CA THR A 34 20.01 -7.75 -4.16
C THR A 34 20.83 -7.34 -2.92
N THR A 35 21.71 -6.34 -3.04
CA THR A 35 22.56 -5.87 -1.93
C THR A 35 21.74 -5.26 -0.79
N ASN A 36 20.66 -4.54 -1.12
CA ASN A 36 19.75 -3.94 -0.14
C ASN A 36 18.67 -4.91 0.37
N LEU A 37 18.71 -6.18 -0.07
CA LEU A 37 17.76 -7.24 0.31
C LEU A 37 16.31 -6.78 0.15
N VAL A 38 15.99 -6.23 -1.02
CA VAL A 38 14.64 -5.74 -1.32
C VAL A 38 13.74 -6.92 -1.67
N ASP A 39 12.95 -7.37 -0.69
CA ASP A 39 11.93 -8.40 -0.89
C ASP A 39 10.65 -7.80 -1.50
N GLY A 40 9.76 -8.68 -1.97
CA GLY A 40 8.46 -8.31 -2.51
C GLY A 40 7.59 -7.42 -1.62
N ARG A 41 7.75 -7.52 -0.29
CA ARG A 41 7.07 -6.62 0.67
C ARG A 41 7.73 -5.26 0.79
N LYS A 42 9.05 -5.20 0.68
CA LYS A 42 9.80 -3.94 0.64
C LYS A 42 9.54 -3.19 -0.66
N LEU A 43 9.17 -3.90 -1.73
CA LEU A 43 8.74 -3.29 -2.98
C LEU A 43 7.51 -2.37 -2.82
N ILE A 44 6.66 -2.61 -1.82
CA ILE A 44 5.54 -1.70 -1.47
C ILE A 44 6.05 -0.30 -1.09
N LEU A 45 7.26 -0.20 -0.53
CA LEU A 45 7.88 1.05 -0.10
C LEU A 45 8.71 1.71 -1.22
N ALA A 46 8.74 1.14 -2.43
CA ALA A 46 9.54 1.62 -3.55
C ALA A 46 8.95 2.90 -4.19
N ASP A 47 9.01 3.99 -3.45
CA ASP A 47 8.59 5.33 -3.86
C ASP A 47 9.78 6.18 -4.37
N GLY A 48 9.46 7.33 -4.97
CA GLY A 48 10.46 8.30 -5.45
C GLY A 48 11.43 8.82 -4.37
N SER A 49 11.11 8.65 -3.09
CA SER A 49 11.99 9.01 -1.97
C SER A 49 12.93 7.87 -1.55
N HIS A 50 12.54 6.61 -1.79
CA HIS A 50 13.29 5.42 -1.35
C HIS A 50 14.19 4.89 -2.47
N LEU A 51 13.80 5.01 -3.74
CA LEU A 51 14.60 4.59 -4.89
C LEU A 51 15.99 5.29 -4.95
N PRO A 52 16.12 6.60 -4.68
CA PRO A 52 17.44 7.25 -4.60
C PRO A 52 18.33 6.70 -3.48
N GLN A 53 17.75 6.29 -2.35
CA GLN A 53 18.50 5.71 -1.23
C GLN A 53 19.04 4.31 -1.57
N LEU A 54 18.40 3.61 -2.52
CA LEU A 54 18.87 2.33 -3.05
C LEU A 54 19.98 2.48 -4.10
N GLY A 55 20.31 3.72 -4.52
CA GLY A 55 21.31 4.01 -5.54
C GLY A 55 20.74 4.35 -6.93
N ILE A 56 19.42 4.50 -7.06
CA ILE A 56 18.77 4.87 -8.33
C ILE A 56 18.57 6.39 -8.34
N THR A 57 19.51 7.12 -8.94
CA THR A 57 19.51 8.58 -8.95
C THR A 57 18.86 9.19 -10.20
N ASP A 58 18.67 8.40 -11.26
CA ASP A 58 18.08 8.87 -12.51
C ASP A 58 16.57 9.03 -12.38
N PHE A 59 16.07 10.23 -12.66
CA PHE A 59 14.66 10.57 -12.57
C PHE A 59 13.78 9.75 -13.53
N GLU A 60 14.25 9.47 -14.76
CA GLU A 60 13.48 8.70 -15.73
C GLU A 60 13.32 7.25 -15.26
N HIS A 61 14.38 6.66 -14.73
CA HIS A 61 14.35 5.32 -14.14
C HIS A 61 13.47 5.28 -12.88
N ILE A 62 13.54 6.29 -12.01
CA ILE A 62 12.67 6.40 -10.82
C ILE A 62 11.20 6.41 -11.23
N LYS A 63 10.85 7.21 -12.24
CA LYS A 63 9.48 7.30 -12.75
C LYS A 63 9.02 5.97 -13.35
N PHE A 64 9.88 5.32 -14.13
CA PHE A 64 9.55 4.05 -14.78
C PHE A 64 9.38 2.90 -13.78
N ILE A 65 10.30 2.76 -12.82
CA ILE A 65 10.24 1.73 -11.77
C ILE A 65 9.01 1.98 -10.89
N SER A 66 8.77 3.21 -10.44
CA SER A 66 7.61 3.51 -9.59
C SER A 66 6.27 3.25 -10.31
N GLY A 67 6.18 3.52 -11.61
CA GLY A 67 5.02 3.13 -12.43
C GLY A 67 4.84 1.62 -12.53
N SER A 68 5.92 0.90 -12.81
CA SER A 68 5.91 -0.57 -12.93
C SER A 68 5.54 -1.26 -11.61
N VAL A 69 6.03 -0.75 -10.48
CA VAL A 69 5.66 -1.23 -9.13
C VAL A 69 4.17 -1.00 -8.87
N ARG A 70 3.62 0.16 -9.26
CA ARG A 70 2.19 0.46 -9.07
C ARG A 70 1.29 -0.44 -9.90
N GLU A 71 1.64 -0.68 -11.16
CA GLU A 71 0.92 -1.62 -12.04
C GLU A 71 0.90 -3.02 -11.43
N LEU A 72 2.04 -3.46 -10.94
CA LEU A 72 2.24 -4.78 -10.37
C LEU A 72 1.50 -4.96 -9.02
N LEU A 73 1.39 -3.90 -8.22
CA LEU A 73 0.60 -3.88 -6.98
C LEU A 73 -0.90 -3.56 -7.22
N GLY A 74 -1.28 -3.17 -8.44
CA GLY A 74 -2.64 -2.75 -8.77
C GLY A 74 -3.08 -1.48 -8.02
N ILE A 75 -2.15 -0.55 -7.74
CA ILE A 75 -2.44 0.72 -7.06
C ILE A 75 -2.64 1.81 -8.11
N GLU A 76 -3.68 2.62 -8.00
CA GLU A 76 -3.84 3.78 -8.89
C GLU A 76 -2.78 4.86 -8.62
N ASP A 77 -2.30 5.49 -9.71
CA ASP A 77 -1.46 6.67 -9.59
C ASP A 77 -2.17 7.79 -8.83
N PRO A 78 -1.49 8.49 -7.91
CA PRO A 78 -2.05 9.67 -7.27
C PRO A 78 -2.26 10.77 -8.32
N LYS A 79 -3.49 10.88 -8.82
CA LYS A 79 -3.88 11.93 -9.77
C LYS A 79 -3.79 13.29 -9.06
N TRP A 80 -3.03 14.21 -9.64
CA TRP A 80 -2.86 15.58 -9.12
C TRP A 80 -4.17 16.38 -9.03
N ASN A 81 -5.19 16.00 -9.80
CA ASN A 81 -6.52 16.61 -9.81
C ASN A 81 -7.54 15.89 -8.90
N ARG A 82 -7.11 14.95 -8.04
CA ARG A 82 -7.99 14.26 -7.10
C ARG A 82 -8.48 15.23 -6.04
N THR A 83 -9.80 15.40 -5.92
CA THR A 83 -10.40 16.25 -4.90
C THR A 83 -10.17 15.68 -3.50
N ILE A 84 -9.85 16.54 -2.53
CA ILE A 84 -9.71 16.18 -1.11
C ILE A 84 -10.99 15.58 -0.48
N ALA A 85 -12.13 15.77 -1.14
CA ALA A 85 -13.43 15.22 -0.74
C ALA A 85 -13.56 13.71 -1.05
N ILE A 86 -12.73 13.18 -1.94
CA ILE A 86 -12.69 11.74 -2.25
C ILE A 86 -11.84 11.06 -1.17
N PRO A 87 -12.29 9.94 -0.57
CA PRO A 87 -11.53 9.26 0.47
C PRO A 87 -10.09 8.95 0.03
N HIS A 88 -9.18 9.15 0.97
CA HIS A 88 -7.79 9.47 0.69
C HIS A 88 -6.92 8.31 0.20
N ARG A 89 -7.39 7.04 0.30
CA ARG A 89 -6.63 5.85 -0.11
C ARG A 89 -7.57 4.71 -0.48
N GLU A 90 -7.23 3.97 -1.54
CA GLU A 90 -7.95 2.77 -1.95
C GLU A 90 -7.80 1.64 -0.90
N PRO A 91 -8.78 0.73 -0.77
CA PRO A 91 -8.69 -0.40 0.16
C PRO A 91 -7.43 -1.23 -0.03
N MET A 92 -6.96 -1.38 -1.28
CA MET A 92 -5.74 -2.10 -1.62
C MET A 92 -4.50 -1.37 -1.08
N GLY A 93 -4.34 -0.08 -1.35
CA GLY A 93 -3.22 0.70 -0.83
C GLY A 93 -3.13 0.68 0.69
N MET A 94 -4.26 0.83 1.39
CA MET A 94 -4.31 0.77 2.85
C MET A 94 -3.97 -0.61 3.42
N PHE A 95 -4.34 -1.67 2.71
CA PHE A 95 -3.97 -3.04 3.06
C PHE A 95 -2.45 -3.24 2.90
N LEU A 96 -1.89 -2.79 1.77
CA LEU A 96 -0.47 -2.92 1.46
C LEU A 96 0.41 -2.13 2.44
N GLU A 97 -0.02 -0.94 2.89
CA GLU A 97 0.67 -0.18 3.94
C GLU A 97 0.78 -0.94 5.26
N ARG A 98 -0.24 -1.73 5.63
CA ARG A 98 -0.17 -2.58 6.84
C ARG A 98 0.69 -3.82 6.63
N LYS A 99 0.75 -4.31 5.39
CA LYS A 99 1.48 -5.53 5.00
C LYS A 99 2.97 -5.29 4.76
N SER A 100 3.38 -4.05 4.52
CA SER A 100 4.79 -3.66 4.38
C SER A 100 5.56 -3.80 5.69
N ILE A 101 4.88 -3.69 6.84
CA ILE A 101 5.50 -3.83 8.16
C ILE A 101 5.80 -5.30 8.45
N THR A 102 7.02 -5.58 8.92
CA THR A 102 7.39 -6.93 9.34
C THR A 102 6.78 -7.27 10.70
N GLY A 103 6.05 -8.39 10.79
CA GLY A 103 5.53 -8.91 12.06
C GLY A 103 4.48 -10.02 11.89
N GLN A 104 4.17 -10.74 12.98
CA GLN A 104 3.16 -11.80 12.96
C GLN A 104 1.78 -11.29 12.55
N ARG A 105 1.40 -10.11 13.06
CA ARG A 105 0.10 -9.50 12.74
C ARG A 105 -0.03 -9.12 11.27
N ALA A 106 1.05 -8.68 10.63
CA ALA A 106 1.07 -8.36 9.21
C ALA A 106 1.09 -9.62 8.34
N ASN A 107 1.76 -10.69 8.79
CA ASN A 107 1.77 -11.98 8.10
C ASN A 107 0.38 -12.65 8.07
N GLU A 108 -0.36 -12.56 9.18
CA GLU A 108 -1.70 -13.13 9.30
C GLU A 108 -2.78 -12.27 8.62
N LEU A 109 -2.44 -11.05 8.19
CA LEU A 109 -3.39 -10.14 7.58
C LEU A 109 -3.61 -10.52 6.12
N THR A 110 -4.74 -11.14 5.85
CA THR A 110 -5.25 -11.37 4.49
C THR A 110 -6.13 -10.22 4.03
N PHE A 111 -6.21 -10.02 2.71
CA PHE A 111 -7.06 -8.97 2.14
C PHE A 111 -8.54 -9.11 2.55
N GLU A 112 -9.08 -10.33 2.60
CA GLU A 112 -10.46 -10.58 3.04
C GLU A 112 -10.69 -10.19 4.51
N LYS A 113 -9.72 -10.51 5.39
CA LYS A 113 -9.77 -10.13 6.81
C LYS A 113 -9.73 -8.60 6.94
N TYR A 114 -8.91 -7.93 6.13
CA TYR A 114 -8.85 -6.47 6.08
C TYR A 114 -10.19 -5.85 5.64
N GLN A 115 -10.83 -6.36 4.58
CA GLN A 115 -12.14 -5.86 4.14
C GLN A 115 -13.22 -5.99 5.23
N LYS A 116 -13.24 -7.14 5.94
CA LYS A 116 -14.15 -7.36 7.07
C LYS A 116 -13.90 -6.36 8.21
N GLU A 117 -12.63 -6.07 8.52
CA GLU A 117 -12.27 -5.07 9.52
C GLU A 117 -12.69 -3.66 9.13
N VAL A 118 -12.47 -3.25 7.87
CA VAL A 118 -12.89 -1.92 7.37
C VAL A 118 -14.40 -1.78 7.50
N ARG A 119 -15.17 -2.76 7.03
CA ARG A 119 -16.63 -2.76 7.15
C ARG A 119 -17.10 -2.67 8.60
N ARG A 120 -16.45 -3.39 9.52
CA ARG A 120 -16.75 -3.31 10.95
C ARG A 120 -16.50 -1.91 11.50
N ASN A 121 -15.36 -1.31 11.16
CA ASN A 121 -14.98 0.02 11.63
C ASN A 121 -15.91 1.12 11.09
N GLU A 122 -16.41 0.98 9.85
CA GLU A 122 -17.42 1.89 9.28
C GLU A 122 -18.73 1.85 10.08
N ILE A 123 -19.22 0.65 10.39
CA ILE A 123 -20.43 0.46 11.22
C ILE A 123 -20.24 1.08 12.63
N GLU A 124 -19.06 0.92 13.23
CA GLU A 124 -18.76 1.53 14.53
C GLU A 124 -18.70 3.06 14.46
N LYS A 125 -18.11 3.63 13.41
CA LYS A 125 -18.10 5.08 13.17
C LYS A 125 -19.53 5.60 13.05
N GLU A 126 -20.40 4.96 12.27
CA GLU A 126 -21.80 5.37 12.13
C GLU A 126 -22.56 5.33 13.46
N LYS A 127 -22.35 4.28 14.27
CA LYS A 127 -22.94 4.19 15.62
C LYS A 127 -22.45 5.32 16.51
N ASN A 128 -21.15 5.63 16.46
CA ASN A 128 -20.56 6.70 17.27
C ASN A 128 -21.06 8.08 16.83
N VAL A 129 -21.17 8.35 15.53
CA VAL A 129 -21.76 9.59 14.99
C VAL A 129 -23.21 9.75 15.47
N LYS A 130 -24.04 8.71 15.31
CA LYS A 130 -25.45 8.73 15.78
C LYS A 130 -25.53 8.99 17.29
N LYS A 131 -24.62 8.40 18.09
CA LYS A 131 -24.54 8.63 19.53
C LYS A 131 -24.19 10.08 19.87
N VAL A 132 -23.20 10.66 19.20
CA VAL A 132 -22.79 12.06 19.39
C VAL A 132 -23.91 13.02 18.99
N THR A 133 -24.58 12.79 17.85
CA THR A 133 -25.71 13.62 17.41
C THR A 133 -26.89 13.53 18.37
N TYR A 134 -27.22 12.34 18.86
CA TYR A 134 -28.29 12.15 19.85
C TYR A 134 -28.01 12.90 21.16
N VAL A 135 -26.76 12.85 21.65
CA VAL A 135 -26.36 13.59 22.86
C VAL A 135 -26.42 15.11 22.62
N LYS A 136 -26.02 15.59 21.44
CA LYS A 136 -26.09 17.02 21.08
C LYS A 136 -27.55 17.52 21.03
N CYS A 137 -28.44 16.81 20.33
CA CYS A 137 -29.86 17.16 20.26
C CYS A 137 -30.56 17.13 21.62
N LYS A 138 -30.12 16.29 22.57
CA LYS A 138 -30.66 16.27 23.94
C LYS A 138 -30.10 17.38 24.83
N GLY A 139 -28.87 17.82 24.60
CA GLY A 139 -28.24 18.94 25.32
C GLY A 139 -28.85 20.30 24.95
N ASP A 140 -29.33 20.47 23.73
CA ASP A 140 -29.96 21.71 23.23
C ASP A 140 -31.46 21.84 23.62
N LEU A 141 -32.03 20.86 24.33
CA LEU A 141 -33.44 20.80 24.75
C LEU A 141 -33.68 21.17 26.23
N VAL A 142 -32.68 21.76 26.91
CA VAL A 142 -32.81 22.25 28.28
C VAL A 142 -32.69 23.76 28.30
N TYR A 143 -33.80 24.44 28.05
CA TYR A 143 -34.05 25.84 28.41
C TYR A 143 -35.42 25.94 29.08
#